data_AF-A0A3D4WGI7-F1
#
_entry.id   AF-A0A3D4WGI7-F1
#
_cell.length_a   1.000
_cell.length_b   1.000
_cell.length_c   1.000
_cell.angle_alpha   90.00
_cell.angle_beta   90.00
_cell.angle_gamma   90.00
#
_symmetry.space_group_name_H-M   'P 1'
#
loop_
_entity.id
_entity.type
_entity.pdbx_description
1 polymer ?
#
loop_
_entity_poly.entity_id
_entity_poly.type
_entity_poly.pdbx_seq_one_letter_code
_entity_poly.pdbx_strand_id
1 'polypeptide(L)'
;MTNTNFAFEPKRIDNLNWSGISELPELIQNDLQTKQKTPLFYLHNESIDNYEDDIYFVNNSDETLSFVAPYELMKRDVDCPEVVVAAEPNERDKSLTYTDVLPKQGVRIDRQHIIYDSDYINQIIVYPMSRASKEMWGVWRLNVCEKGLFSSSYPLLWEEGTKPSHVVSADKLNDPKDRPILPCVLPIRQQLYQQWVEYYDHASASLMRSITDMIYRYDFGIVGCYYNDTWDEYSSEAEQIANMLIKEGTDSADEVLAMMTEVYDVSFGAGYTRVPMDVAERIYDLWLRHKNTVNK
;
A
#
# COMPACT_ATOMS: atom_id res chain seq x y z
N MET A 1 9.29 15.47 31.15
CA MET A 1 8.06 14.97 30.51
C MET A 1 7.86 15.78 29.24
N THR A 2 8.48 15.36 28.15
CA THR A 2 8.26 15.95 26.82
C THR A 2 6.95 15.39 26.28
N ASN A 3 6.09 16.31 25.84
CA ASN A 3 4.73 16.03 25.40
C ASN A 3 4.80 15.29 24.04
N THR A 4 4.82 13.95 24.07
CA THR A 4 4.97 13.07 22.90
C THR A 4 3.84 13.21 21.88
N ASN A 5 2.76 13.92 22.20
CA ASN A 5 1.62 14.10 21.32
C ASN A 5 1.92 14.93 20.06
N PHE A 6 2.96 15.79 20.07
CA PHE A 6 3.30 16.65 18.91
C PHE A 6 4.23 15.99 17.88
N ALA A 7 4.86 14.85 18.21
CA ALA A 7 5.90 14.25 17.37
C ALA A 7 5.36 13.69 16.04
N PHE A 8 4.08 13.30 15.98
CA PHE A 8 3.50 12.57 14.84
C PHE A 8 2.25 13.23 14.23
N GLU A 9 2.04 14.53 14.49
CA GLU A 9 0.99 15.31 13.82
C GLU A 9 1.19 15.35 12.29
N PRO A 10 0.13 15.19 11.49
CA PRO A 10 0.25 15.37 10.05
C PRO A 10 0.67 16.80 9.71
N LYS A 11 1.64 16.97 8.82
CA LYS A 11 2.09 18.27 8.31
C LYS A 11 2.25 18.26 6.80
N ARG A 12 1.96 19.40 6.18
CA ARG A 12 2.14 19.64 4.75
C ARG A 12 2.96 20.90 4.52
N ILE A 13 3.77 20.90 3.47
CA ILE A 13 4.45 22.09 2.96
C ILE A 13 4.07 22.25 1.49
N ASP A 14 3.56 23.42 1.13
CA ASP A 14 3.19 23.72 -0.25
C ASP A 14 4.34 24.41 -1.00
N ASN A 15 4.32 24.31 -2.33
CA ASN A 15 5.23 25.01 -3.24
C ASN A 15 6.72 24.66 -3.04
N LEU A 16 7.03 23.42 -2.68
CA LEU A 16 8.39 22.92 -2.66
C LEU A 16 8.91 22.79 -4.10
N ASN A 17 10.04 23.42 -4.37
CA ASN A 17 10.69 23.37 -5.68
C ASN A 17 11.97 22.57 -5.59
N TRP A 18 12.15 21.64 -6.53
CA TRP A 18 13.41 20.92 -6.69
C TRP A 18 14.52 21.91 -7.07
N SER A 19 15.53 22.04 -6.22
CA SER A 19 16.65 22.99 -6.40
C SER A 19 17.66 22.55 -7.46
N GLY A 20 17.53 21.32 -8.01
CA GLY A 20 18.45 20.79 -9.01
C GLY A 20 19.80 20.30 -8.45
N ILE A 21 20.12 20.62 -7.20
CA ILE A 21 21.37 20.24 -6.54
C ILE A 21 21.03 19.05 -5.64
N SER A 22 21.37 17.84 -6.11
CA SER A 22 21.42 16.69 -5.21
C SER A 22 22.76 16.78 -4.48
N GLU A 23 22.74 17.13 -3.19
CA GLU A 23 23.91 17.10 -2.31
C GLU A 23 24.27 15.63 -1.98
N LEU A 24 24.54 14.84 -3.02
CA LEU A 24 25.07 13.49 -2.87
C LEU A 24 26.55 13.56 -2.48
N PRO A 25 27.04 12.62 -1.65
CA PRO A 25 28.47 12.49 -1.36
C PRO A 25 29.30 12.41 -2.65
N GLU A 26 30.44 13.11 -2.68
CA GLU A 26 31.32 13.29 -3.86
C GLU A 26 31.73 12.00 -4.59
N LEU A 27 31.60 10.83 -3.95
CA LEU A 27 31.89 9.52 -4.52
C LEU A 27 30.95 9.09 -5.66
N ILE A 28 29.80 9.74 -5.85
CA ILE A 28 28.79 9.38 -6.86
C ILE A 28 28.75 10.39 -8.03
N GLN A 29 29.40 11.55 -7.90
CA GLN A 29 29.29 12.63 -8.90
C GLN A 29 30.14 12.42 -10.16
N ASN A 30 30.99 11.39 -10.21
CA ASN A 30 32.00 11.20 -11.26
C ASN A 30 31.57 10.32 -12.44
N ASP A 31 30.29 10.29 -12.78
CA ASP A 31 29.90 9.83 -14.11
C ASP A 31 28.73 10.65 -14.66
N LEU A 32 29.02 11.25 -15.82
CA LEU A 32 28.10 11.78 -16.83
C LEU A 32 27.70 13.26 -16.77
N GLN A 33 28.08 13.96 -17.85
CA GLN A 33 27.35 15.09 -18.44
C GLN A 33 25.94 14.65 -18.89
N THR A 34 25.10 14.23 -17.94
CA THR A 34 23.70 13.87 -18.20
C THR A 34 22.82 15.07 -17.90
N LYS A 35 21.87 15.32 -18.81
CA LYS A 35 20.70 16.18 -18.62
C LYS A 35 20.22 16.05 -17.17
N GLN A 36 20.17 17.18 -16.44
CA GLN A 36 19.84 17.21 -15.02
C GLN A 36 18.52 16.48 -14.79
N LYS A 37 18.58 15.26 -14.23
CA LYS A 37 17.38 14.44 -14.01
C LYS A 37 16.52 15.09 -12.95
N THR A 38 15.24 15.27 -13.24
CA THR A 38 14.28 15.78 -12.28
C THR A 38 13.56 14.59 -11.63
N PRO A 39 13.55 14.50 -10.29
CA PRO A 39 12.83 13.43 -9.61
C PRO A 39 11.32 13.69 -9.65
N LEU A 40 10.50 12.66 -9.81
CA LEU A 40 9.06 12.72 -9.55
C LEU A 40 8.78 12.81 -8.07
N PHE A 41 9.55 12.05 -7.28
CA PHE A 41 9.43 11.98 -5.84
C PHE A 41 10.80 12.13 -5.21
N TYR A 42 10.89 12.88 -4.12
CA TYR A 42 12.12 13.03 -3.34
C TYR A 42 11.80 13.24 -1.86
N LEU A 43 12.79 13.02 -0.99
CA LEU A 43 12.70 13.37 0.42
C LEU A 43 13.28 14.74 0.68
N HIS A 44 12.63 15.52 1.53
CA HIS A 44 13.09 16.82 2.00
C HIS A 44 13.15 16.83 3.52
N ASN A 45 14.27 17.32 4.07
CA ASN A 45 14.41 17.50 5.51
C ASN A 45 14.16 18.96 5.86
N GLU A 46 13.33 19.19 6.87
CA GLU A 46 13.11 20.51 7.48
C GLU A 46 13.58 20.46 8.93
N SER A 47 14.64 21.21 9.24
CA SER A 47 15.18 21.24 10.60
C SER A 47 14.22 21.93 11.55
N ILE A 48 13.90 21.24 12.64
CA ILE A 48 13.07 21.77 13.72
C ILE A 48 13.96 22.54 14.70
N ASP A 49 15.07 21.93 15.07
CA ASP A 49 16.12 22.50 15.92
C ASP A 49 17.47 21.84 15.61
N ASN A 50 18.47 22.02 16.48
CA ASN A 50 19.81 21.46 16.29
C ASN A 50 19.87 19.92 16.47
N TYR A 51 18.75 19.27 16.77
CA TYR A 51 18.68 17.89 17.22
C TYR A 51 17.64 17.05 16.48
N GLU A 52 16.67 17.65 15.79
CA GLU A 52 15.60 16.96 15.08
C GLU A 52 15.35 17.57 13.69
N ASP A 53 15.19 16.70 12.69
CA ASP A 53 14.65 17.06 11.37
C ASP A 53 13.33 16.32 11.12
N ASP A 54 12.31 17.04 10.64
CA ASP A 54 11.14 16.41 10.03
C ASP A 54 11.51 15.96 8.60
N ILE A 55 11.15 14.74 8.23
CA ILE A 55 11.36 14.17 6.88
C ILE A 55 10.04 14.22 6.12
N TYR A 56 10.06 14.82 4.94
CA TYR A 56 8.91 14.98 4.07
C TYR A 56 9.08 14.17 2.78
N PHE A 57 8.05 13.43 2.38
CA PHE A 57 7.90 12.96 1.02
C PHE A 57 7.36 14.11 0.17
N VAL A 58 8.04 14.43 -0.93
CA VAL A 58 7.63 15.50 -1.84
C VAL A 58 7.12 14.93 -3.15
N ASN A 59 5.88 15.29 -3.48
CA ASN A 59 5.32 15.08 -4.81
C ASN A 59 5.82 16.17 -5.76
N ASN A 60 6.90 15.90 -6.48
CA ASN A 60 7.44 16.81 -7.49
C ASN A 60 6.82 16.62 -8.88
N SER A 61 5.82 15.74 -9.02
CA SER A 61 5.07 15.61 -10.27
C SER A 61 4.09 16.78 -10.47
N ASP A 62 3.50 16.86 -11.65
CA ASP A 62 2.46 17.85 -11.98
C ASP A 62 1.05 17.35 -11.65
N GLU A 63 0.93 16.24 -10.91
CA GLU A 63 -0.34 15.61 -10.58
C GLU A 63 -0.60 15.47 -9.09
N THR A 64 -1.88 15.38 -8.72
CA THR A 64 -2.29 15.04 -7.36
C THR A 64 -2.18 13.53 -7.15
N LEU A 65 -1.39 13.11 -6.15
CA LEU A 65 -1.36 11.71 -5.73
C LEU A 65 -2.61 11.38 -4.92
N SER A 66 -3.23 10.23 -5.20
CA SER A 66 -4.43 9.79 -4.48
C SER A 66 -4.14 9.54 -3.00
N PHE A 67 -2.98 8.93 -2.70
CA PHE A 67 -2.51 8.82 -1.32
C PHE A 67 -0.98 8.69 -1.23
N VAL A 68 -0.47 8.93 -0.02
CA VAL A 68 0.89 8.65 0.44
C VAL A 68 0.83 8.02 1.83
N ALA A 69 1.46 6.85 2.01
CA ALA A 69 1.54 6.14 3.28
C ALA A 69 3.00 5.70 3.57
N PRO A 70 3.61 6.12 4.70
CA PRO A 70 5.02 5.86 5.00
C PRO A 70 5.25 4.57 5.81
N TYR A 71 4.52 3.51 5.47
CA TYR A 71 4.60 2.22 6.15
C TYR A 71 4.18 1.10 5.21
N GLU A 72 4.52 -0.12 5.58
CA GLU A 72 4.16 -1.31 4.81
C GLU A 72 2.64 -1.54 4.86
N LEU A 73 1.96 -1.39 3.71
CA LEU A 73 0.51 -1.64 3.56
C LEU A 73 0.14 -3.13 3.50
N MET A 74 1.15 -3.99 3.34
CA MET A 74 1.00 -5.40 3.04
C MET A 74 1.93 -6.23 3.90
N LYS A 75 1.44 -7.31 4.48
CA LYS A 75 2.30 -8.34 5.09
C LYS A 75 2.12 -9.63 4.32
N ARG A 76 3.21 -10.37 4.15
CA ARG A 76 3.11 -11.75 3.70
C ARG A 76 2.64 -12.60 4.86
N ASP A 77 1.69 -13.48 4.58
CA ASP A 77 1.29 -14.50 5.53
C ASP A 77 2.52 -15.37 5.87
N VAL A 78 2.71 -15.65 7.16
CA VAL A 78 3.91 -16.35 7.66
C VAL A 78 3.94 -17.80 7.18
N ASP A 79 2.76 -18.43 7.05
CA ASP A 79 2.60 -19.82 6.66
C ASP A 79 2.48 -19.98 5.14
N CYS A 80 2.15 -18.90 4.42
CA CYS A 80 2.23 -18.86 2.96
C CYS A 80 2.70 -17.49 2.46
N PRO A 81 4.01 -17.36 2.18
CA PRO A 81 4.59 -16.11 1.71
C PRO A 81 4.00 -15.57 0.40
N GLU A 82 3.26 -16.39 -0.35
CA GLU A 82 2.59 -16.02 -1.61
C GLU A 82 1.24 -15.34 -1.40
N VAL A 83 0.68 -15.42 -0.18
CA VAL A 83 -0.54 -14.72 0.20
C VAL A 83 -0.18 -13.43 0.93
N VAL A 84 -0.76 -12.35 0.43
CA VAL A 84 -0.57 -11.03 1.02
C VAL A 84 -1.82 -10.64 1.80
N VAL A 85 -1.63 -10.30 3.06
CA VAL A 85 -2.67 -9.80 3.95
C VAL A 85 -2.47 -8.30 4.18
N ALA A 86 -3.57 -7.59 4.44
CA ALA A 86 -3.48 -6.18 4.81
C ALA A 86 -2.67 -6.04 6.11
N ALA A 87 -1.75 -5.08 6.14
CA ALA A 87 -1.13 -4.69 7.39
C ALA A 87 -2.09 -3.77 8.16
N GLU A 88 -2.40 -4.10 9.42
CA GLU A 88 -3.13 -3.19 10.30
C GLU A 88 -2.18 -2.04 10.71
N PRO A 89 -2.45 -0.79 10.33
CA PRO A 89 -1.62 0.36 10.69
C PRO A 89 -1.78 0.68 12.17
N ASN A 90 -0.68 1.07 12.82
CA ASN A 90 -0.74 1.65 14.16
C ASN A 90 -1.25 3.11 14.10
N GLU A 91 -1.44 3.75 15.26
CA GLU A 91 -1.96 5.13 15.31
C GLU A 91 -1.06 6.18 14.63
N ARG A 92 0.27 6.00 14.66
CA ARG A 92 1.22 6.86 13.93
C ARG A 92 1.06 6.66 12.43
N ASP A 93 0.95 5.41 11.98
CA ASP A 93 0.81 5.09 10.56
C ASP A 93 -0.49 5.70 9.99
N LYS A 94 -1.58 5.62 10.77
CA LYS A 94 -2.86 6.28 10.43
C LYS A 94 -2.70 7.80 10.37
N SER A 95 -2.05 8.43 11.36
CA SER A 95 -1.88 9.89 11.38
C SER A 95 -0.99 10.42 10.26
N LEU A 96 -0.06 9.60 9.75
CA LEU A 96 0.85 9.94 8.66
C LEU A 96 0.40 9.38 7.30
N THR A 97 -0.88 8.98 7.18
CA THR A 97 -1.50 8.68 5.88
C THR A 97 -2.10 9.94 5.30
N TYR A 98 -1.70 10.31 4.09
CA TYR A 98 -2.18 11.52 3.42
C TYR A 98 -2.95 11.15 2.16
N THR A 99 -4.10 11.80 1.94
CA THR A 99 -4.81 11.79 0.66
C THR A 99 -4.56 13.09 -0.09
N ASP A 100 -4.84 13.11 -1.39
CA ASP A 100 -4.83 14.31 -2.23
C ASP A 100 -3.54 15.13 -2.08
N VAL A 101 -2.39 14.48 -2.23
CA VAL A 101 -1.10 15.15 -2.13
C VAL A 101 -0.86 15.91 -3.42
N LEU A 102 -0.98 17.23 -3.36
CA LEU A 102 -0.96 18.12 -4.52
C LEU A 102 0.41 18.15 -5.21
N PRO A 103 0.47 18.60 -6.48
CA PRO A 103 1.75 18.94 -7.12
C PRO A 103 2.58 19.88 -6.26
N LYS A 104 3.88 19.61 -6.17
CA LYS A 104 4.87 20.38 -5.38
C LYS A 104 4.57 20.45 -3.88
N GLN A 105 3.77 19.51 -3.37
CA GLN A 105 3.47 19.41 -1.95
C GLN A 105 4.35 18.36 -1.27
N GLY A 106 4.93 18.74 -0.13
CA GLY A 106 5.58 17.84 0.81
C GLY A 106 4.62 17.39 1.90
N VAL A 107 4.64 16.12 2.27
CA VAL A 107 3.91 15.57 3.42
C VAL A 107 4.88 14.92 4.38
N ARG A 108 4.73 15.20 5.67
CA ARG A 108 5.64 14.67 6.69
C ARG A 108 5.45 13.17 6.84
N ILE A 109 6.51 12.40 6.64
CA ILE A 109 6.48 10.94 6.70
C ILE A 109 7.23 10.38 7.90
N ASP A 110 8.19 11.13 8.44
CA ASP A 110 8.95 10.72 9.61
C ASP A 110 9.64 11.91 10.28
N ARG A 111 10.35 11.62 11.37
CA ARG A 111 11.27 12.52 12.06
C ARG A 111 12.54 11.76 12.44
N GLN A 112 13.69 12.35 12.17
CA GLN A 112 15.00 11.83 12.57
C GLN A 112 15.62 12.70 13.66
N HIS A 113 16.41 12.07 14.55
CA HIS A 113 17.16 12.76 15.59
C HIS A 113 18.66 12.85 15.21
N ILE A 114 19.14 14.07 15.01
CA ILE A 114 20.49 14.41 14.52
C ILE A 114 21.58 13.93 15.50
N ILE A 115 21.39 14.05 16.82
CA ILE A 115 22.44 13.73 17.82
C ILE A 115 22.83 12.26 17.84
N TYR A 116 21.93 11.36 17.45
CA TYR A 116 22.21 9.92 17.52
C TYR A 116 23.07 9.43 16.34
N ASP A 117 23.59 10.33 15.48
CA ASP A 117 24.63 10.09 14.48
C ASP A 117 25.75 9.24 15.11
N SER A 118 25.95 7.97 14.77
CA SER A 118 26.54 7.62 13.48
C SER A 118 26.41 6.13 13.11
N ASP A 119 25.55 5.34 13.78
CA ASP A 119 25.48 3.87 13.59
C ASP A 119 24.09 3.27 13.37
N TYR A 120 23.06 4.10 13.18
CA TYR A 120 21.73 3.60 12.86
C TYR A 120 21.45 3.65 11.35
N ILE A 121 20.64 2.71 10.91
CA ILE A 121 20.14 2.61 9.54
C ILE A 121 18.74 3.22 9.53
N ASN A 122 18.54 4.26 8.75
CA ASN A 122 17.22 4.82 8.49
C ASN A 122 16.59 4.04 7.34
N GLN A 123 15.60 3.21 7.67
CA GLN A 123 14.78 2.55 6.68
C GLN A 123 13.42 3.22 6.58
N ILE A 124 13.11 3.78 5.41
CA ILE A 124 11.80 4.39 5.13
C ILE A 124 11.17 3.67 3.95
N ILE A 125 9.91 3.28 4.13
CA ILE A 125 9.10 2.69 3.07
C ILE A 125 7.95 3.66 2.80
N VAL A 126 7.80 4.11 1.56
CA VAL A 126 6.71 5.01 1.16
C VAL A 126 5.91 4.37 0.04
N TYR A 127 4.59 4.35 0.22
CA TYR A 127 3.62 3.94 -0.79
C TYR A 127 2.87 5.16 -1.34
N PRO A 128 3.28 5.73 -2.47
CA PRO A 128 2.46 6.69 -3.20
C PRO A 128 1.61 6.00 -4.27
N MET A 129 0.38 6.48 -4.46
CA MET A 129 -0.46 6.10 -5.60
C MET A 129 -0.64 7.27 -6.56
N SER A 130 -0.13 7.09 -7.78
CA SER A 130 -0.19 8.09 -8.85
C SER A 130 -1.19 7.67 -9.92
N ARG A 131 -1.84 8.65 -10.55
CA ARG A 131 -2.64 8.47 -11.77
C ARG A 131 -2.03 9.18 -12.98
N ALA A 132 -0.74 9.54 -12.90
CA ALA A 132 -0.17 10.58 -13.75
C ALA A 132 0.12 10.30 -15.20
N SER A 133 0.39 9.06 -15.49
CA SER A 133 0.42 8.59 -16.85
C SER A 133 0.05 7.13 -16.82
N LYS A 134 -0.30 6.55 -17.97
CA LYS A 134 -0.49 5.11 -18.06
C LYS A 134 0.75 4.34 -17.56
N GLU A 135 1.94 4.91 -17.75
CA GLU A 135 3.22 4.36 -17.31
C GLU A 135 3.47 4.55 -15.81
N MET A 136 2.93 5.60 -15.19
CA MET A 136 3.07 5.90 -13.76
C MET A 136 1.89 5.41 -12.90
N TRP A 137 0.78 5.04 -13.53
CA TRP A 137 -0.46 4.62 -12.89
C TRP A 137 -0.25 3.34 -12.07
N GLY A 138 -0.45 3.44 -10.76
CA GLY A 138 -0.32 2.31 -9.85
C GLY A 138 0.17 2.74 -8.47
N VAL A 139 0.32 1.75 -7.59
CA VAL A 139 0.94 1.94 -6.28
C VAL A 139 2.45 1.69 -6.42
N TRP A 140 3.26 2.63 -5.97
CA TRP A 140 4.71 2.44 -5.90
C TRP A 140 5.09 2.04 -4.49
N ARG A 141 6.08 1.15 -4.33
CA ARG A 141 6.74 0.86 -3.07
C ARG A 141 8.16 1.37 -3.16
N LEU A 142 8.45 2.45 -2.45
CA LEU A 142 9.76 3.09 -2.43
C LEU A 142 10.44 2.71 -1.12
N ASN A 143 11.54 1.98 -1.18
CA ASN A 143 12.31 1.55 -0.01
C ASN A 143 13.69 2.20 -0.05
N VAL A 144 13.99 2.99 0.97
CA VAL A 144 15.29 3.64 1.16
C VAL A 144 15.93 3.18 2.45
N CYS A 145 17.24 3.05 2.41
CA CYS A 145 18.07 2.60 3.52
C CYS A 145 19.34 3.45 3.50
N GLU A 146 19.42 4.45 4.36
CA GLU A 146 20.57 5.34 4.46
C GLU A 146 21.23 5.20 5.83
N LYS A 147 22.57 5.22 5.89
CA LYS A 147 23.29 5.25 7.16
C LYS A 147 23.42 6.70 7.61
N GLY A 148 22.90 7.02 8.79
CA GLY A 148 22.84 8.40 9.28
C GLY A 148 21.79 9.23 8.54
N LEU A 149 22.03 10.53 8.39
CA LEU A 149 21.03 11.49 7.93
C LEU A 149 20.82 11.45 6.41
N PHE A 150 19.57 11.62 5.97
CA PHE A 150 19.28 11.90 4.57
C PHE A 150 19.86 13.27 4.17
N SER A 151 20.44 13.38 2.98
CA SER A 151 20.90 14.67 2.45
C SER A 151 19.73 15.62 2.15
N SER A 152 20.04 16.91 2.06
CA SER A 152 19.03 17.89 1.70
C SER A 152 18.57 17.66 0.25
N SER A 153 17.34 17.18 0.09
CA SER A 153 16.74 16.79 -1.21
C SER A 153 17.28 15.45 -1.77
N TYR A 154 16.68 14.35 -1.33
CA TYR A 154 17.08 12.96 -1.63
C TYR A 154 16.13 12.32 -2.66
N PRO A 155 16.53 12.16 -3.94
CA PRO A 155 15.68 11.60 -4.99
C PRO A 155 15.18 10.18 -4.64
N LEU A 156 13.92 9.89 -4.93
CA LEU A 156 13.33 8.54 -4.75
C LEU A 156 13.00 7.87 -6.08
N LEU A 157 12.52 8.65 -7.06
CA LEU A 157 12.09 8.14 -8.35
C LEU A 157 12.28 9.23 -9.41
N TRP A 158 12.90 8.89 -10.54
CA TRP A 158 13.10 9.81 -11.67
C TRP A 158 11.87 9.95 -12.56
N GLU A 159 11.80 10.99 -13.38
CA GLU A 159 10.72 11.25 -14.35
C GLU A 159 10.43 10.07 -15.29
N GLU A 160 11.46 9.32 -15.65
CA GLU A 160 11.34 8.11 -16.48
C GLU A 160 10.92 6.85 -15.71
N GLY A 161 10.57 6.96 -14.42
CA GLY A 161 10.16 5.84 -13.57
C GLY A 161 11.29 4.94 -13.10
N THR A 162 12.56 5.32 -13.32
CA THR A 162 13.72 4.58 -12.80
C THR A 162 14.11 5.05 -11.41
N LYS A 163 14.65 4.15 -10.59
CA LYS A 163 15.16 4.51 -9.27
C LYS A 163 16.60 5.04 -9.33
N PRO A 164 16.96 6.02 -8.49
CA PRO A 164 18.36 6.34 -8.20
C PRO A 164 19.14 5.14 -7.64
N SER A 165 20.47 5.15 -7.76
CA SER A 165 21.34 4.04 -7.32
C SER A 165 21.30 3.78 -5.82
N HIS A 166 21.07 4.82 -5.01
CA HIS A 166 20.99 4.73 -3.55
C HIS A 166 19.65 4.22 -3.02
N VAL A 167 18.59 4.25 -3.83
CA VAL A 167 17.29 3.69 -3.45
C VAL A 167 17.37 2.18 -3.52
N VAL A 168 16.96 1.48 -2.45
CA VAL A 168 17.03 0.00 -2.39
C VAL A 168 16.10 -0.61 -3.43
N SER A 169 14.82 -0.24 -3.38
CA SER A 169 13.83 -0.65 -4.37
C SER A 169 12.81 0.45 -4.66
N ALA A 170 12.29 0.42 -5.89
CA ALA A 170 11.18 1.25 -6.34
C ALA A 170 10.26 0.37 -7.18
N ASP A 171 9.40 -0.38 -6.50
CA ASP A 171 8.60 -1.42 -7.12
C ASP A 171 7.24 -0.85 -7.50
N LYS A 172 6.86 -0.97 -8.77
CA LYS A 172 5.51 -0.58 -9.21
C LYS A 172 4.56 -1.78 -9.09
N LEU A 173 3.67 -1.74 -8.11
CA LEU A 173 2.71 -2.79 -7.78
C LEU A 173 1.46 -2.67 -8.66
N ASN A 174 1.54 -3.20 -9.88
CA ASN A 174 0.41 -3.22 -10.83
C ASN A 174 -0.27 -4.59 -10.94
N ASP A 175 0.45 -5.68 -10.66
CA ASP A 175 -0.12 -7.02 -10.64
C ASP A 175 -1.20 -7.05 -9.55
N PRO A 176 -2.47 -7.34 -9.90
CA PRO A 176 -3.56 -7.47 -8.96
C PRO A 176 -3.20 -8.11 -7.62
N LYS A 177 -2.55 -9.28 -7.65
CA LYS A 177 -2.23 -10.05 -6.44
C LYS A 177 -1.30 -9.31 -5.47
N ASP A 178 -0.49 -8.39 -6.01
CA ASP A 178 0.52 -7.63 -5.29
C ASP A 178 0.03 -6.22 -4.91
N ARG A 179 -1.24 -5.88 -5.17
CA ARG A 179 -1.82 -4.60 -4.79
C ARG A 179 -2.20 -4.53 -3.31
N PRO A 180 -1.81 -3.47 -2.58
CA PRO A 180 -2.21 -3.33 -1.19
C PRO A 180 -3.71 -3.06 -1.06
N ILE A 181 -4.25 -3.36 0.12
CA ILE A 181 -5.54 -2.78 0.52
C ILE A 181 -5.26 -1.32 0.86
N LEU A 182 -5.97 -0.42 0.18
CA LEU A 182 -5.70 1.00 0.34
C LEU A 182 -6.12 1.49 1.72
N PRO A 183 -5.41 2.45 2.33
CA PRO A 183 -5.76 2.97 3.65
C PRO A 183 -7.21 3.46 3.78
N CYS A 184 -7.79 4.03 2.72
CA CYS A 184 -9.18 4.46 2.71
C CYS A 184 -10.20 3.31 2.82
N VAL A 185 -9.82 2.09 2.44
CA VAL A 185 -10.67 0.89 2.49
C VAL A 185 -10.57 0.17 3.84
N LEU A 186 -9.49 0.38 4.59
CA LEU A 186 -9.25 -0.30 5.87
C LEU A 186 -10.37 -0.08 6.90
N PRO A 187 -10.94 1.13 7.11
CA PRO A 187 -12.04 1.32 8.05
C PRO A 187 -13.28 0.50 7.71
N ILE A 188 -13.62 0.40 6.42
CA ILE A 188 -14.72 -0.44 5.92
C ILE A 188 -14.44 -1.91 6.24
N ARG A 189 -13.23 -2.40 5.95
CA ARG A 189 -12.83 -3.79 6.24
C ARG A 189 -12.88 -4.12 7.72
N GLN A 190 -12.48 -3.19 8.59
CA GLN A 190 -12.55 -3.36 10.03
C GLN A 190 -14.01 -3.44 10.49
N GLN A 191 -14.88 -2.56 9.98
CA GLN A 191 -16.31 -2.58 10.30
C GLN A 191 -16.98 -3.89 9.87
N LEU A 192 -16.72 -4.36 8.64
CA LEU A 192 -17.27 -5.61 8.13
C LEU A 192 -16.81 -6.82 8.92
N TYR A 193 -15.51 -6.86 9.27
CA TYR A 193 -15.00 -7.93 10.10
C TYR A 193 -15.69 -7.98 11.45
N GLN A 194 -15.94 -6.83 12.11
CA GLN A 194 -16.70 -6.80 13.36
C GLN A 194 -18.13 -7.30 13.17
N GLN A 195 -18.81 -6.87 12.11
CA GLN A 195 -20.16 -7.35 11.78
C GLN A 195 -20.16 -8.88 11.60
N TRP A 196 -19.24 -9.43 10.81
CA TRP A 196 -19.18 -10.89 10.64
C TRP A 196 -18.83 -11.63 11.93
N VAL A 197 -17.98 -11.08 12.80
CA VAL A 197 -17.70 -11.69 14.12
C VAL A 197 -18.95 -11.67 15.03
N GLU A 198 -19.88 -10.75 14.85
CA GLU A 198 -21.14 -10.74 15.60
C GLU A 198 -22.12 -11.83 15.14
N TYR A 199 -22.11 -12.17 13.84
CA TYR A 199 -23.01 -13.18 13.25
C TYR A 199 -22.41 -14.58 13.14
N TYR A 200 -21.09 -14.67 13.03
CA TYR A 200 -20.30 -15.88 12.82
C TYR A 200 -19.18 -16.00 13.87
N ASP A 201 -18.27 -16.97 13.72
CA ASP A 201 -17.05 -17.05 14.52
C ASP A 201 -15.87 -16.29 13.87
N HIS A 202 -14.79 -16.09 14.65
CA HIS A 202 -13.59 -15.40 14.18
C HIS A 202 -12.90 -16.06 12.97
N ALA A 203 -12.89 -17.39 12.88
CA ALA A 203 -12.25 -18.10 11.77
C ALA A 203 -13.05 -17.93 10.48
N SER A 204 -14.38 -17.98 10.56
CA SER A 204 -15.30 -17.72 9.46
C SER A 204 -15.21 -16.26 9.00
N ALA A 205 -15.27 -15.29 9.92
CA ALA A 205 -15.11 -13.87 9.60
C ALA A 205 -13.74 -13.54 8.98
N SER A 206 -12.67 -14.22 9.42
CA SER A 206 -11.33 -14.07 8.84
C SER A 206 -11.25 -14.60 7.41
N LEU A 207 -11.91 -15.73 7.11
CA LEU A 207 -12.02 -16.26 5.75
C LEU A 207 -12.77 -15.28 4.84
N MET A 208 -13.93 -14.78 5.29
CA MET A 208 -14.75 -13.80 4.54
C MET A 208 -13.95 -12.54 4.21
N ARG A 209 -13.25 -11.96 5.19
CA ARG A 209 -12.37 -10.81 4.99
C ARG A 209 -11.26 -11.11 3.96
N SER A 210 -10.63 -12.27 4.07
CA SER A 210 -9.52 -12.65 3.17
C SER A 210 -9.99 -12.83 1.73
N ILE A 211 -11.18 -13.41 1.52
CA ILE A 211 -11.81 -13.53 0.20
C ILE A 211 -12.15 -12.14 -0.35
N THR A 212 -12.69 -11.26 0.48
CA THR A 212 -13.01 -9.88 0.09
C THR A 212 -11.77 -9.12 -0.38
N ASP A 213 -10.67 -9.21 0.38
CA ASP A 213 -9.40 -8.58 0.04
C ASP A 213 -8.78 -9.17 -1.24
N MET A 214 -8.96 -10.48 -1.48
CA MET A 214 -8.51 -11.13 -2.71
C MET A 214 -9.30 -10.62 -3.92
N ILE A 215 -10.62 -10.54 -3.80
CA ILE A 215 -11.48 -10.02 -4.87
C ILE A 215 -11.15 -8.55 -5.17
N TYR A 216 -11.05 -7.71 -4.13
CA TYR A 216 -10.73 -6.29 -4.25
C TYR A 216 -9.46 -6.05 -5.07
N ARG A 217 -8.43 -6.88 -4.84
CA ARG A 217 -7.15 -6.83 -5.55
C ARG A 217 -7.27 -7.08 -7.05
N TYR A 218 -8.15 -7.98 -7.46
CA TYR A 218 -8.36 -8.28 -8.88
C TYR A 218 -9.37 -7.37 -9.56
N ASP A 219 -10.31 -6.78 -8.81
CA ASP A 219 -11.25 -5.77 -9.27
C ASP A 219 -11.93 -6.13 -10.60
N PHE A 220 -12.38 -7.38 -10.70
CA PHE A 220 -13.01 -7.90 -11.91
C PHE A 220 -14.53 -7.72 -11.91
N GLY A 221 -15.18 -7.33 -10.81
CA GLY A 221 -16.64 -7.12 -10.80
C GLY A 221 -17.06 -5.74 -11.31
N ILE A 222 -16.98 -4.72 -10.46
CA ILE A 222 -17.28 -3.33 -10.80
C ILE A 222 -15.97 -2.63 -11.17
N VAL A 223 -15.78 -2.25 -12.43
CA VAL A 223 -14.56 -1.55 -12.84
C VAL A 223 -14.53 -0.13 -12.24
N GLY A 224 -13.49 0.22 -11.48
CA GLY A 224 -13.28 1.59 -10.97
C GLY A 224 -13.40 1.77 -9.45
N CYS A 225 -13.51 0.67 -8.73
CA CYS A 225 -13.68 0.52 -7.28
C CYS A 225 -12.52 1.02 -6.41
N TYR A 226 -11.30 1.03 -6.93
CA TYR A 226 -10.08 1.49 -6.22
C TYR A 226 -10.12 2.92 -5.67
N TYR A 227 -11.22 3.64 -5.84
CA TYR A 227 -11.34 5.07 -5.63
C TYR A 227 -12.56 5.48 -4.80
N ASN A 228 -13.37 4.54 -4.31
CA ASN A 228 -14.54 4.84 -3.52
C ASN A 228 -14.37 4.35 -2.07
N ASP A 229 -14.20 5.30 -1.16
CA ASP A 229 -14.12 5.08 0.29
C ASP A 229 -15.49 4.94 0.96
N THR A 230 -16.58 5.01 0.18
CA THR A 230 -17.96 4.90 0.68
C THR A 230 -18.62 3.58 0.33
N TRP A 231 -17.96 2.73 -0.46
CA TRP A 231 -18.56 1.48 -0.93
C TRP A 231 -17.90 0.27 -0.29
N ASP A 232 -18.77 -0.56 0.30
CA ASP A 232 -18.42 -1.90 0.68
C ASP A 232 -18.39 -2.79 -0.58
N GLU A 233 -17.22 -2.86 -1.18
CA GLU A 233 -17.04 -3.57 -2.44
C GLU A 233 -16.80 -5.05 -2.17
N TYR A 234 -17.69 -5.86 -2.74
CA TYR A 234 -17.61 -7.32 -2.86
C TYR A 234 -17.79 -8.13 -1.57
N SER A 235 -18.17 -7.51 -0.45
CA SER A 235 -18.41 -8.23 0.81
C SER A 235 -19.53 -9.24 0.72
N SER A 236 -20.62 -8.91 0.01
CA SER A 236 -21.79 -9.76 -0.13
C SER A 236 -21.45 -11.00 -0.96
N GLU A 237 -20.67 -10.84 -2.02
CA GLU A 237 -20.15 -11.96 -2.82
C GLU A 237 -19.17 -12.79 -2.00
N ALA A 238 -18.25 -12.14 -1.28
CA ALA A 238 -17.26 -12.82 -0.44
C ALA A 238 -17.92 -13.63 0.68
N GLU A 239 -18.95 -13.10 1.34
CA GLU A 239 -19.72 -13.78 2.36
C GLU A 239 -20.45 -15.01 1.78
N GLN A 240 -21.08 -14.87 0.60
CA GLN A 240 -21.74 -15.99 -0.08
C GLN A 240 -20.75 -17.11 -0.44
N ILE A 241 -19.62 -16.75 -1.06
CA ILE A 241 -18.56 -17.70 -1.42
C ILE A 241 -18.03 -18.40 -0.16
N ALA A 242 -17.71 -17.65 0.90
CA ALA A 242 -17.23 -18.23 2.16
C ALA A 242 -18.24 -19.21 2.76
N ASN A 243 -19.52 -18.83 2.79
CA ASN A 243 -20.59 -19.67 3.32
C ASN A 243 -20.78 -20.96 2.52
N MET A 244 -20.73 -20.89 1.18
CA MET A 244 -20.78 -22.07 0.33
C MET A 244 -19.58 -22.99 0.59
N LEU A 245 -18.37 -22.45 0.66
CA LEU A 245 -17.16 -23.21 1.01
C LEU A 245 -17.28 -23.91 2.37
N ILE A 246 -17.73 -23.20 3.40
CA ILE A 246 -17.89 -23.74 4.76
C ILE A 246 -18.94 -24.86 4.80
N LYS A 247 -20.05 -24.68 4.09
CA LYS A 247 -21.20 -25.59 4.14
C LYS A 247 -21.03 -26.83 3.26
N GLU A 248 -20.54 -26.64 2.05
CA GLU A 248 -20.50 -27.69 1.01
C GLU A 248 -19.11 -28.31 0.90
N GLY A 249 -18.08 -27.54 1.24
CA GLY A 249 -16.69 -27.91 0.99
C GLY A 249 -16.35 -27.87 -0.49
N THR A 250 -15.05 -27.99 -0.76
CA THR A 250 -14.51 -28.16 -2.12
C THR A 250 -13.14 -28.81 -2.03
N ASP A 251 -12.80 -29.56 -3.08
CA ASP A 251 -11.51 -30.25 -3.22
C ASP A 251 -10.70 -29.73 -4.42
N SER A 252 -11.14 -28.69 -5.14
CA SER A 252 -10.37 -28.12 -6.26
C SER A 252 -10.62 -26.64 -6.51
N ALA A 253 -9.64 -25.96 -7.13
CA ALA A 253 -9.79 -24.57 -7.58
C ALA A 253 -10.83 -24.41 -8.70
N ASP A 254 -11.07 -25.44 -9.52
CA ASP A 254 -12.10 -25.41 -10.57
C ASP A 254 -13.52 -25.32 -9.98
N GLU A 255 -13.77 -26.01 -8.87
CA GLU A 255 -15.04 -25.91 -8.13
C GLU A 255 -15.21 -24.53 -7.49
N VAL A 256 -14.13 -23.95 -6.95
CA VAL A 256 -14.14 -22.56 -6.47
C VAL A 256 -14.45 -21.59 -7.61
N LEU A 257 -13.84 -21.78 -8.79
CA LEU A 257 -14.11 -20.95 -9.95
C LEU A 257 -15.59 -21.02 -10.36
N ALA A 258 -16.18 -22.22 -10.37
CA ALA A 258 -17.59 -22.41 -10.69
C ALA A 258 -18.51 -21.71 -9.67
N MET A 259 -18.23 -21.89 -8.37
CA MET A 259 -18.94 -21.23 -7.28
C MET A 259 -18.88 -19.70 -7.37
N MET A 260 -17.68 -19.15 -7.58
CA MET A 260 -17.50 -17.72 -7.77
C MET A 260 -18.26 -17.21 -9.00
N THR A 261 -18.23 -17.95 -10.11
CA THR A 261 -18.95 -17.57 -11.33
C THR A 261 -20.46 -17.50 -11.08
N GLU A 262 -21.02 -18.48 -10.37
CA GLU A 262 -22.44 -18.49 -10.01
C GLU A 262 -22.82 -17.29 -9.14
N VAL A 263 -22.05 -17.01 -8.09
CA VAL A 263 -22.29 -15.86 -7.19
C VAL A 263 -22.24 -14.54 -7.98
N TYR A 264 -21.25 -14.38 -8.86
CA TYR A 264 -21.10 -13.16 -9.66
C TYR A 264 -22.18 -13.01 -10.73
N ASP A 265 -22.60 -14.10 -11.36
CA ASP A 265 -23.70 -14.09 -12.33
C ASP A 265 -25.02 -13.67 -11.68
N VAL A 266 -25.24 -14.04 -10.41
CA VAL A 266 -26.40 -13.60 -9.63
C VAL A 266 -26.30 -12.12 -9.26
N SER A 267 -25.13 -11.67 -8.77
CA SER A 267 -24.96 -10.30 -8.29
C SER A 267 -24.93 -9.26 -9.40
N PHE A 268 -24.29 -9.56 -10.53
CA PHE A 268 -24.02 -8.57 -11.59
C PHE A 268 -24.72 -8.89 -12.92
N GLY A 269 -25.34 -10.07 -13.03
CA GLY A 269 -25.95 -10.58 -14.25
C GLY A 269 -25.05 -11.56 -14.99
N ALA A 270 -25.66 -12.61 -15.54
CA ALA A 270 -24.94 -13.71 -16.16
C ALA A 270 -23.98 -13.26 -17.27
N GLY A 271 -22.70 -13.63 -17.13
CA GLY A 271 -21.65 -13.30 -18.09
C GLY A 271 -21.19 -11.84 -18.07
N TYR A 272 -21.63 -11.04 -17.09
CA TYR A 272 -21.21 -9.65 -16.94
C TYR A 272 -19.70 -9.52 -16.72
N THR A 273 -19.14 -10.40 -15.88
CA THR A 273 -17.69 -10.47 -15.67
C THR A 273 -17.18 -11.90 -15.73
N ARG A 274 -15.91 -12.02 -16.11
CA ARG A 274 -15.18 -13.29 -16.09
C ARG A 274 -14.32 -13.34 -14.84
N VAL A 275 -14.62 -14.29 -13.95
CA VAL A 275 -13.76 -14.62 -12.81
C VAL A 275 -12.42 -15.16 -13.31
N PRO A 276 -11.26 -14.55 -12.96
CA PRO A 276 -9.96 -15.09 -13.33
C PRO A 276 -9.62 -16.35 -12.51
N MET A 277 -9.05 -17.37 -13.16
CA MET A 277 -8.67 -18.63 -12.50
C MET A 277 -7.69 -18.42 -11.34
N ASP A 278 -6.72 -17.51 -11.48
CA ASP A 278 -5.73 -17.18 -10.42
C ASP A 278 -6.43 -16.71 -9.12
N VAL A 279 -7.59 -16.03 -9.22
CA VAL A 279 -8.37 -15.64 -8.03
C VAL A 279 -8.98 -16.86 -7.35
N ALA A 280 -9.53 -17.78 -8.13
CA ALA A 280 -10.13 -19.02 -7.62
C ALA A 280 -9.08 -19.92 -6.96
N GLU A 281 -7.90 -20.06 -7.56
CA GLU A 281 -6.76 -20.79 -6.98
C GLU A 281 -6.36 -20.22 -5.61
N ARG A 282 -6.25 -18.90 -5.50
CA ARG A 282 -5.90 -18.24 -4.24
C ARG A 282 -6.99 -18.36 -3.18
N ILE A 283 -8.26 -18.28 -3.57
CA ILE A 283 -9.38 -18.49 -2.63
C ILE A 283 -9.44 -19.95 -2.18
N TYR A 284 -9.14 -20.91 -3.06
CA TYR A 284 -9.01 -22.31 -2.69
C TYR A 284 -7.91 -22.54 -1.64
N ASP A 285 -6.76 -21.87 -1.78
CA ASP A 285 -5.70 -21.93 -0.77
C ASP A 285 -6.12 -21.34 0.59
N LEU A 286 -6.91 -20.26 0.58
CA LEU A 286 -7.49 -19.68 1.80
C LEU A 286 -8.47 -20.67 2.47
N TRP A 287 -9.30 -21.34 1.66
CA TRP A 287 -10.23 -22.37 2.13
C TRP A 287 -9.51 -23.55 2.79
N LEU A 288 -8.47 -24.10 2.15
CA LEU A 288 -7.71 -25.23 2.70
C LEU A 288 -7.12 -24.89 4.08
N ARG A 289 -6.67 -23.65 4.28
CA ARG A 289 -6.16 -23.19 5.59
C ARG A 289 -7.25 -23.06 6.63
N HIS A 290 -8.40 -22.50 6.27
CA HIS A 290 -9.54 -22.43 7.16
C HIS A 290 -9.95 -23.84 7.62
N LYS A 291 -10.10 -24.78 6.67
CA LYS A 291 -10.39 -26.20 6.95
C LYS A 291 -9.36 -26.84 7.88
N ASN A 292 -8.07 -26.56 7.68
CA ASN A 292 -7.00 -27.09 8.53
C ASN A 292 -6.94 -26.45 9.93
N THR A 293 -7.40 -25.22 10.07
CA THR A 293 -7.41 -24.49 11.34
C THR A 293 -8.59 -24.92 12.22
N VAL A 294 -9.78 -25.09 11.62
CA VAL A 294 -10.99 -25.48 12.33
C VAL A 294 -10.97 -26.96 12.75
N ASN A 295 -10.24 -27.81 12.03
CA ASN A 295 -10.13 -29.25 12.34
C ASN A 295 -9.00 -29.62 13.32
N LYS A 296 -8.30 -28.63 13.90
CA LYS A 296 -7.28 -28.82 14.95
C LYS A 296 -7.88 -28.59 16.34
#